data_AF-A0A7S1A301-F1
#
_entry.id   AF-A0A7S1A301-F1
#
_cell.length_a   1.000
_cell.length_b   1.000
_cell.length_c   1.000
_cell.angle_alpha   90.00
_cell.angle_beta   90.00
_cell.angle_gamma   90.00
#
_symmetry.space_group_name_H-M   'P 1'
#
loop_
_entity.id
_entity.type
_entity.pdbx_description
1 polymer ?
#
loop_
_entity_poly.entity_id
_entity_poly.type
_entity_poly.pdbx_seq_one_letter_code
_entity_poly.pdbx_strand_id
1 'polypeptide(L)'
;MTDAVPPWLATGFPGQHWKSLCSCTLRVDPDAGAGLDLDATDLGYVVDGVDDRPGQAPELRVGAVIVAIEGKALLGLTSEGLEAAFESEFRDGAALVILDADELRHVMADSTARSPGEESLADEVLEHGSVVRVPLGTAGWQCLDAPGHASFARDLETFGGKMEIRTELHRPEEGSAPHVVVCGAPEEVRRARGELGALLQHYGLGAPERVEVDGLTMTSLPARHRRVRQHPCAGGSDDGPPAADSLAGPLTGADELEQSRDVAMHETDVRQYEYLDHTADVILHSWGRTLAESFEQVCVCFFSYMSDLDTVDMTDSVEVEASGRDPTDLLFHLLDEFLFSFGTEFLLCRRIQILELDEVNLRVRAKGFGERFDLKKHPQGTEIKAITMHQMKILTPDTMTTEEGTVSRSDETPVREGCPFECYVLVDI
;
A
#
# COMPACT_ATOMS: atom_id res chain seq x y z
N MET A 1 1.10 42.26 -13.03
CA MET A 1 2.38 42.83 -12.57
C MET A 1 3.03 41.70 -11.80
N THR A 2 4.17 41.20 -12.26
CA THR A 2 4.84 40.07 -11.60
C THR A 2 5.53 40.59 -10.35
N ASP A 3 5.16 40.08 -9.19
CA ASP A 3 5.78 40.48 -7.93
C ASP A 3 7.22 39.95 -7.84
N ALA A 4 8.01 40.57 -6.98
CA ALA A 4 9.38 40.14 -6.75
C ALA A 4 9.40 38.72 -6.18
N VAL A 5 10.15 37.82 -6.82
CA VAL A 5 10.30 36.42 -6.39
C VAL A 5 10.91 36.38 -4.99
N PRO A 6 10.28 35.72 -4.01
CA PRO A 6 10.85 35.57 -2.67
C PRO A 6 12.25 34.94 -2.71
N PRO A 7 13.20 35.36 -1.86
CA PRO A 7 14.57 34.86 -1.89
C PRO A 7 14.69 33.34 -1.77
N TRP A 8 13.84 32.72 -0.94
CA TRP A 8 13.80 31.27 -0.76
C TRP A 8 13.34 30.55 -2.04
N LEU A 9 12.36 31.13 -2.76
CA LEU A 9 11.84 30.56 -4.01
C LEU A 9 12.85 30.72 -5.16
N ALA A 10 13.55 31.86 -5.20
CA ALA A 10 14.65 32.08 -6.15
C ALA A 10 15.87 31.19 -5.87
N THR A 11 16.11 30.85 -4.59
CA THR A 11 17.18 29.94 -4.18
C THR A 11 16.82 28.48 -4.52
N GLY A 12 15.56 28.08 -4.31
CA GLY A 12 15.08 26.75 -4.66
C GLY A 12 14.96 26.50 -6.17
N PHE A 13 14.65 27.54 -6.95
CA PHE A 13 14.47 27.46 -8.40
C PHE A 13 15.30 28.54 -9.12
N PRO A 14 16.63 28.37 -9.17
CA PRO A 14 17.53 29.38 -9.72
C PRO A 14 17.27 29.59 -11.23
N GLY A 15 17.01 30.85 -11.61
CA GLY A 15 16.75 31.22 -13.00
C GLY A 15 15.33 30.91 -13.50
N GLN A 16 14.45 30.38 -12.65
CA GLN A 16 13.05 30.15 -13.01
C GLN A 16 12.28 31.48 -13.03
N HIS A 17 11.54 31.71 -14.12
CA HIS A 17 10.67 32.86 -14.24
C HIS A 17 9.21 32.45 -13.99
N TRP A 18 8.66 32.86 -12.85
CA TRP A 18 7.27 32.58 -12.47
C TRP A 18 6.32 33.60 -13.09
N LYS A 19 5.44 33.15 -13.98
CA LYS A 19 4.48 34.01 -14.69
C LYS A 19 3.24 34.30 -13.84
N SER A 20 2.78 33.31 -13.07
CA SER A 20 1.60 33.40 -12.20
C SER A 20 1.89 33.92 -10.79
N LEU A 21 3.16 34.13 -10.44
CA LEU A 21 3.54 34.59 -9.10
C LEU A 21 2.89 35.94 -8.80
N CYS A 22 2.10 35.95 -7.73
CA CYS A 22 1.45 37.14 -7.22
C CYS A 22 1.39 37.10 -5.70
N SER A 23 1.37 38.29 -5.11
CA SER A 23 1.17 38.47 -3.67
C SER A 23 -0.20 39.12 -3.45
N CYS A 24 -0.96 38.61 -2.49
CA CYS A 24 -2.22 39.22 -2.11
C CYS A 24 -2.34 39.30 -0.59
N THR A 25 -3.39 39.97 -0.11
CA THR A 25 -3.70 40.02 1.31
C THR A 25 -4.88 39.11 1.60
N LEU A 26 -4.74 38.27 2.63
CA LEU A 26 -5.81 37.46 3.16
C LEU A 26 -6.81 38.36 3.87
N ARG A 27 -8.09 38.22 3.55
CA ARG A 27 -9.16 38.88 4.30
C ARG A 27 -9.79 37.88 5.25
N VAL A 28 -9.89 38.24 6.52
CA VAL A 28 -10.52 37.37 7.52
C VAL A 28 -11.61 38.18 8.21
N ASP A 29 -12.85 37.72 8.04
CA ASP A 29 -13.98 38.26 8.76
C ASP A 29 -13.99 37.67 10.19
N PRO A 30 -14.24 38.47 11.24
CA PRO A 30 -14.27 37.99 12.61
C PRO A 30 -15.41 37.02 12.91
N ASP A 31 -16.51 37.06 12.14
CA ASP A 31 -17.69 36.19 12.34
C ASP A 31 -17.76 35.05 11.31
N ALA A 32 -17.25 35.26 10.09
CA ALA A 32 -17.30 34.28 8.99
C ALA A 32 -15.95 33.62 8.63
N GLY A 33 -14.84 34.05 9.23
CA GLY A 33 -13.50 33.55 8.90
C GLY A 33 -13.00 34.03 7.54
N ALA A 34 -12.08 33.27 6.92
CA ALA A 34 -11.53 33.63 5.61
C ALA A 34 -12.44 33.23 4.43
N GLY A 35 -13.39 32.32 4.63
CA GLY A 35 -14.24 31.81 3.54
C GLY A 35 -13.41 31.15 2.43
N LEU A 36 -12.44 30.33 2.82
CA LEU A 36 -11.54 29.60 1.93
C LEU A 36 -11.58 28.12 2.27
N ASP A 37 -11.81 27.29 1.27
CA ASP A 37 -11.58 25.85 1.36
C ASP A 37 -10.19 25.56 0.79
N LEU A 38 -9.34 24.93 1.62
CA LEU A 38 -7.93 24.70 1.34
C LEU A 38 -7.57 23.22 1.50
N ASP A 39 -6.98 22.63 0.47
CA ASP A 39 -6.39 21.29 0.53
C ASP A 39 -4.87 21.37 0.74
N ALA A 40 -4.37 20.66 1.76
CA ALA A 40 -2.95 20.59 2.05
C ALA A 40 -2.23 19.66 1.07
N THR A 41 -1.12 20.13 0.49
CA THR A 41 -0.27 19.35 -0.41
C THR A 41 1.20 19.62 -0.13
N ASP A 42 2.11 18.76 -0.62
CA ASP A 42 3.56 18.97 -0.51
C ASP A 42 4.04 20.29 -1.16
N LEU A 43 3.18 20.93 -1.96
CA LEU A 43 3.46 22.18 -2.64
C LEU A 43 2.91 23.42 -1.89
N GLY A 44 2.17 23.24 -0.80
CA GLY A 44 1.44 24.28 -0.08
C GLY A 44 -0.07 24.01 -0.04
N TYR A 45 -0.86 25.06 0.21
CA TYR A 45 -2.33 24.93 0.22
C TYR A 45 -2.92 25.23 -1.14
N VAL A 46 -3.63 24.27 -1.72
CA VAL A 46 -4.44 24.47 -2.92
C VAL A 46 -5.77 25.09 -2.50
N VAL A 47 -6.23 26.10 -3.24
CA VAL A 47 -7.54 26.70 -3.03
C VAL A 47 -8.57 25.91 -3.82
N ASP A 48 -9.53 25.30 -3.15
CA ASP A 48 -10.60 24.50 -3.77
C ASP A 48 -11.95 25.24 -3.77
N GLY A 49 -12.12 26.19 -2.85
CA GLY A 49 -13.34 26.99 -2.72
C GLY A 49 -13.04 28.39 -2.19
N VAL A 50 -13.79 29.38 -2.67
CA VAL A 50 -13.74 30.76 -2.19
C VAL A 50 -15.17 31.28 -2.04
N ASP A 51 -15.54 31.63 -0.81
CA ASP A 51 -16.86 32.13 -0.49
C ASP A 51 -17.03 33.63 -0.86
N ASP A 52 -18.28 34.02 -1.11
CA ASP A 52 -18.66 35.40 -1.44
C ASP A 52 -18.43 36.40 -0.28
N ARG A 53 -18.24 35.92 0.96
CA ARG A 53 -17.99 36.73 2.16
C ARG A 53 -16.87 36.09 2.99
N PRO A 54 -15.81 36.83 3.39
CA PRO A 54 -15.55 38.27 3.21
C PRO A 54 -15.26 38.70 1.75
N GLY A 55 -15.08 37.74 0.85
CA GLY A 55 -14.66 37.98 -0.52
C GLY A 55 -13.16 38.27 -0.60
N GLN A 56 -12.44 37.42 -1.32
CA GLN A 56 -10.98 37.48 -1.41
C GLN A 56 -10.47 38.28 -2.61
N ALA A 57 -9.15 38.45 -2.69
CA ALA A 57 -8.51 39.05 -3.86
C ALA A 57 -8.75 38.16 -5.11
N PRO A 58 -8.93 38.72 -6.32
CA PRO A 58 -9.24 37.95 -7.53
C PRO A 58 -8.13 36.97 -7.94
N GLU A 59 -6.93 37.15 -7.42
CA GLU A 59 -5.79 36.25 -7.59
C GLU A 59 -5.96 34.94 -6.80
N LEU A 60 -6.64 35.00 -5.64
CA LEU A 60 -6.94 33.86 -4.77
C LEU A 60 -8.24 33.21 -5.24
N ARG A 61 -8.12 32.34 -6.25
CA ARG A 61 -9.22 31.62 -6.90
C ARG A 61 -8.96 30.12 -6.86
N VAL A 62 -10.01 29.34 -7.15
CA VAL A 62 -9.90 27.88 -7.26
C VAL A 62 -8.77 27.47 -8.22
N GLY A 63 -7.91 26.56 -7.79
CA GLY A 63 -6.73 26.08 -8.51
C GLY A 63 -5.45 26.90 -8.27
N ALA A 64 -5.51 27.95 -7.45
CA ALA A 64 -4.32 28.66 -7.00
C ALA A 64 -3.67 27.94 -5.80
N VAL A 65 -2.35 28.02 -5.67
CA VAL A 65 -1.58 27.40 -4.58
C VAL A 65 -0.91 28.48 -3.74
N ILE A 66 -1.20 28.49 -2.45
CA ILE A 66 -0.57 29.35 -1.46
C ILE A 66 0.77 28.71 -1.06
N VAL A 67 1.86 29.34 -1.47
CA VAL A 67 3.22 28.84 -1.27
C VAL A 67 3.97 29.57 -0.15
N ALA A 68 3.44 30.70 0.34
CA ALA A 68 3.92 31.36 1.55
C ALA A 68 2.86 32.25 2.22
N ILE A 69 3.01 32.45 3.53
CA ILE A 69 2.23 33.38 4.35
C ILE A 69 3.17 34.21 5.24
N GLU A 70 3.02 35.54 5.24
CA GLU A 70 3.86 36.49 5.99
C GLU A 70 5.38 36.25 5.80
N GLY A 71 5.78 35.79 4.61
CA GLY A 71 7.17 35.47 4.26
C GLY A 71 7.68 34.11 4.74
N LYS A 72 6.87 33.31 5.46
CA LYS A 72 7.17 31.91 5.76
C LYS A 72 6.83 31.04 4.55
N ALA A 73 7.82 30.26 4.08
CA ALA A 73 7.62 29.32 2.99
C ALA A 73 6.79 28.12 3.45
N LEU A 74 5.78 27.77 2.67
CA LEU A 74 4.92 26.61 2.88
C LEU A 74 5.32 25.43 1.96
N LEU A 75 5.98 25.73 0.84
CA LEU A 75 6.46 24.75 -0.12
C LEU A 75 7.41 23.71 0.55
N GLY A 76 7.09 22.42 0.41
CA GLY A 76 7.91 21.31 0.90
C GLY A 76 7.77 21.01 2.40
N LEU A 77 6.83 21.65 3.09
CA LEU A 77 6.48 21.30 4.47
C LEU A 77 5.53 20.09 4.49
N THR A 78 5.60 19.30 5.58
CA THR A 78 4.61 18.25 5.87
C THR A 78 3.25 18.86 6.23
N SER A 79 2.16 18.07 6.19
CA SER A 79 0.81 18.54 6.55
C SER A 79 0.78 19.22 7.93
N GLU A 80 1.42 18.63 8.94
CA GLU A 80 1.52 19.22 10.28
C GLU A 80 2.31 20.54 10.29
N GLY A 81 3.38 20.62 9.48
CA GLY A 81 4.19 21.83 9.34
C GLY A 81 3.46 22.95 8.60
N LEU A 82 2.63 22.62 7.61
CA LEU A 82 1.77 23.54 6.88
C LEU A 82 0.73 24.16 7.80
N GLU A 83 0.00 23.33 8.56
CA GLU A 83 -1.03 23.79 9.49
C GLU A 83 -0.42 24.70 10.54
N ALA A 84 0.69 24.29 11.18
CA ALA A 84 1.36 25.09 12.19
C ALA A 84 1.87 26.44 11.63
N ALA A 85 2.44 26.43 10.42
CA ALA A 85 2.94 27.66 9.79
C ALA A 85 1.80 28.60 9.41
N PHE A 86 0.71 28.07 8.86
CA PHE A 86 -0.44 28.84 8.42
C PHE A 86 -1.24 29.40 9.59
N GLU A 87 -1.55 28.59 10.60
CA GLU A 87 -2.25 29.03 11.81
C GLU A 87 -1.46 30.11 12.57
N SER A 88 -0.13 29.98 12.64
CA SER A 88 0.71 30.94 13.38
C SER A 88 0.66 32.36 12.82
N GLU A 89 0.34 32.50 11.53
CA GLU A 89 0.29 33.79 10.82
C GLU A 89 -1.12 34.12 10.29
N PHE A 90 -2.13 33.32 10.65
CA PHE A 90 -3.49 33.50 10.19
C PHE A 90 -4.13 34.73 10.85
N ARG A 91 -4.26 35.81 10.07
CA ARG A 91 -4.89 37.06 10.49
C ARG A 91 -5.43 37.85 9.31
N ASP A 92 -6.39 38.72 9.57
CA ASP A 92 -6.83 39.70 8.58
C ASP A 92 -5.65 40.59 8.15
N GLY A 93 -5.49 40.72 6.82
CA GLY A 93 -4.39 41.44 6.20
C GLY A 93 -3.09 40.65 6.04
N ALA A 94 -3.07 39.34 6.34
CA ALA A 94 -1.86 38.53 6.16
C ALA A 94 -1.41 38.50 4.70
N ALA A 95 -0.12 38.72 4.43
CA ALA A 95 0.44 38.69 3.09
C ALA A 95 0.64 37.25 2.62
N LEU A 96 -0.06 36.86 1.55
CA LEU A 96 0.07 35.56 0.89
C LEU A 96 0.91 35.70 -0.37
N VAL A 97 1.67 34.65 -0.68
CA VAL A 97 2.30 34.46 -1.99
C VAL A 97 1.67 33.25 -2.65
N ILE A 98 1.21 33.45 -3.88
CA ILE A 98 0.38 32.49 -4.61
C ILE A 98 0.99 32.21 -5.98
N LEU A 99 0.87 30.96 -6.40
CA LEU A 99 1.23 30.47 -7.72
C LEU A 99 0.08 29.67 -8.33
N ASP A 100 0.08 29.51 -9.64
CA ASP A 100 -0.82 28.60 -10.33
C ASP A 100 -0.34 27.14 -10.16
N ALA A 101 -1.27 26.24 -9.82
CA ALA A 101 -0.93 24.84 -9.57
C ALA A 101 -0.26 24.15 -10.78
N ASP A 102 -0.68 24.49 -12.00
CA ASP A 102 -0.15 23.87 -13.21
C ASP A 102 1.25 24.37 -13.52
N GLU A 103 1.52 25.66 -13.30
CA GLU A 103 2.88 26.22 -13.46
C GLU A 103 3.84 25.62 -12.44
N LEU A 104 3.41 25.50 -11.18
CA LEU A 104 4.23 24.93 -10.11
C LEU A 104 4.56 23.45 -10.40
N ARG A 105 3.56 22.64 -10.76
CA ARG A 105 3.77 21.22 -11.13
C ARG A 105 4.69 21.05 -12.33
N HIS A 106 4.55 21.89 -13.36
CA HIS A 106 5.39 21.81 -14.55
C HIS A 106 6.86 22.11 -14.22
N VAL A 107 7.12 23.11 -13.39
CA VAL A 107 8.49 23.45 -12.94
C VAL A 107 9.07 22.39 -12.01
N MET A 108 8.27 21.75 -11.14
CA MET A 108 8.74 20.64 -10.31
C MET A 108 9.14 19.42 -11.15
N ALA A 109 8.41 19.16 -12.24
CA ALA A 109 8.75 18.12 -13.21
C ALA A 109 10.01 18.47 -14.05
N ASP A 110 10.23 19.76 -14.35
CA ASP A 110 11.41 20.23 -15.11
C ASP A 110 12.67 20.44 -14.23
N SER A 111 12.51 20.75 -12.94
CA SER A 111 13.61 20.96 -11.98
C SER A 111 14.14 19.64 -11.40
N THR A 112 13.30 18.61 -11.32
CA THR A 112 13.77 17.22 -11.20
C THR A 112 14.59 16.77 -12.43
N ALA A 113 14.47 17.46 -13.57
CA ALA A 113 15.34 17.32 -14.74
C ALA A 113 16.52 18.33 -14.78
N ARG A 114 16.59 19.32 -13.88
CA ARG A 114 17.62 20.38 -13.86
C ARG A 114 18.02 20.78 -12.44
N SER A 115 18.98 20.05 -11.88
CA SER A 115 19.92 20.57 -10.88
C SER A 115 21.35 20.27 -11.37
N PRO A 116 22.10 21.26 -11.89
CA PRO A 116 23.46 21.09 -12.37
C PRO A 116 24.45 21.39 -11.24
N GLY A 117 25.11 20.36 -10.71
CA GLY A 117 26.08 20.53 -9.65
C GLY A 117 26.77 19.28 -9.13
N GLU A 118 26.66 18.13 -9.82
CA GLU A 118 27.52 16.97 -9.62
C GLU A 118 27.72 16.36 -11.01
N GLU A 119 28.96 16.28 -11.47
CA GLU A 119 29.35 15.70 -12.75
C GLU A 119 28.99 14.20 -12.78
N SER A 120 27.73 13.91 -13.07
CA SER A 120 27.27 12.55 -13.39
C SER A 120 27.50 12.31 -14.87
N LEU A 121 28.32 11.30 -15.13
CA LEU A 121 28.50 10.57 -16.38
C LEU A 121 27.16 10.21 -17.05
N ALA A 122 26.54 11.18 -17.69
CA ALA A 122 25.35 11.03 -18.52
C ALA A 122 25.61 11.57 -19.94
N ASP A 123 26.83 11.38 -20.44
CA ASP A 123 27.14 11.42 -21.87
C ASP A 123 27.59 10.03 -22.29
N GLU A 124 26.61 9.12 -22.31
CA GLU A 124 26.39 8.09 -23.31
C GLU A 124 25.10 7.40 -22.89
N VAL A 125 23.98 7.99 -23.30
CA VAL A 125 22.74 7.23 -23.50
C VAL A 125 23.10 6.12 -24.48
N LEU A 126 23.48 4.96 -23.96
CA LEU A 126 23.38 3.72 -24.70
C LEU A 126 21.88 3.50 -24.90
N GLU A 127 21.46 3.53 -26.16
CA GLU A 127 20.07 3.53 -26.64
C GLU A 127 19.16 2.43 -26.03
N HIS A 128 19.66 1.51 -25.19
CA HIS A 128 18.90 0.45 -24.52
C HIS A 128 19.44 0.01 -23.13
N GLY A 129 19.76 0.92 -22.18
CA GLY A 129 20.29 0.55 -20.85
C GLY A 129 19.57 1.17 -19.63
N SER A 130 19.41 0.41 -18.55
CA SER A 130 18.94 0.89 -17.24
C SER A 130 20.12 1.29 -16.35
N VAL A 131 20.01 2.44 -15.69
CA VAL A 131 20.96 2.93 -14.68
C VAL A 131 20.28 2.91 -13.31
N VAL A 132 20.87 2.21 -12.33
CA VAL A 132 20.33 2.08 -10.97
C VAL A 132 21.39 2.50 -9.96
N ARG A 133 21.03 3.39 -9.03
CA ARG A 133 21.90 3.83 -7.93
C ARG A 133 21.48 3.12 -6.64
N VAL A 134 22.44 2.50 -5.95
CA VAL A 134 22.19 1.73 -4.72
C VAL A 134 22.98 2.35 -3.57
N PRO A 135 22.32 2.95 -2.55
CA PRO A 135 23.01 3.54 -1.41
C PRO A 135 23.58 2.45 -0.48
N LEU A 136 24.85 2.61 -0.06
CA LEU A 136 25.56 1.62 0.75
C LEU A 136 25.36 1.76 2.26
N GLY A 137 24.68 2.81 2.71
CA GLY A 137 24.49 3.12 4.13
C GLY A 137 25.79 3.62 4.79
N THR A 138 25.75 4.79 5.41
CA THR A 138 26.96 5.41 6.01
C THR A 138 27.51 4.64 7.20
N ALA A 139 26.65 4.04 8.03
CA ALA A 139 27.05 3.31 9.23
C ALA A 139 27.78 1.99 8.91
N GLY A 140 27.26 1.20 7.96
CA GLY A 140 27.91 -0.06 7.52
C GLY A 140 29.23 0.22 6.81
N TRP A 141 29.26 1.25 5.97
CA TRP A 141 30.45 1.65 5.22
C TRP A 141 31.62 2.14 6.09
N GLN A 142 31.32 2.87 7.17
CA GLN A 142 32.34 3.34 8.12
C GLN A 142 32.90 2.23 9.04
N CYS A 143 32.16 1.12 9.20
CA CYS A 143 32.61 -0.03 9.99
C CYS A 143 33.59 -0.94 9.24
N LEU A 144 33.69 -0.82 7.92
CA LEU A 144 34.69 -1.52 7.12
C LEU A 144 36.06 -0.90 7.32
N ASP A 145 37.09 -1.75 7.45
CA ASP A 145 38.47 -1.34 7.47
C ASP A 145 39.01 -1.12 6.05
N ALA A 146 40.14 -0.42 5.92
CA ALA A 146 40.78 -0.17 4.63
C ALA A 146 40.97 -1.43 3.74
N PRO A 147 41.38 -2.61 4.27
CA PRO A 147 41.42 -3.83 3.46
C PRO A 147 40.03 -4.37 3.10
N GLY A 148 39.02 -4.20 3.97
CA GLY A 148 37.62 -4.53 3.67
C GLY A 148 37.05 -3.70 2.51
N HIS A 149 37.31 -2.39 2.46
CA HIS A 149 36.90 -1.56 1.32
C HIS A 149 37.56 -1.99 0.00
N ALA A 150 38.81 -2.45 0.05
CA ALA A 150 39.52 -2.94 -1.12
C ALA A 150 39.01 -4.30 -1.60
N SER A 151 38.64 -5.19 -0.67
CA SER A 151 38.01 -6.46 -0.99
C SER A 151 36.63 -6.25 -1.63
N PHE A 152 35.82 -5.37 -1.06
CA PHE A 152 34.50 -5.05 -1.60
C PHE A 152 34.57 -4.49 -3.02
N ALA A 153 35.50 -3.57 -3.29
CA ALA A 153 35.66 -3.00 -4.63
C ALA A 153 36.04 -4.08 -5.68
N ARG A 154 36.90 -5.03 -5.31
CA ARG A 154 37.30 -6.15 -6.18
C ARG A 154 36.14 -7.12 -6.45
N ASP A 155 35.37 -7.42 -5.41
CA ASP A 155 34.23 -8.33 -5.52
C ASP A 155 33.08 -7.68 -6.30
N LEU A 156 32.92 -6.36 -6.18
CA LEU A 156 31.98 -5.58 -7.00
C LEU A 156 32.38 -5.59 -8.49
N GLU A 157 33.67 -5.41 -8.80
CA GLU A 157 34.17 -5.52 -10.18
C GLU A 157 33.99 -6.93 -10.75
N THR A 158 34.26 -7.96 -9.94
CA THR A 158 34.04 -9.37 -10.31
C THR A 158 32.56 -9.66 -10.56
N PHE A 159 31.68 -9.08 -9.73
CA PHE A 159 30.23 -9.16 -9.88
C PHE A 159 29.73 -8.51 -11.18
N GLY A 160 30.20 -7.29 -11.48
CA GLY A 160 29.88 -6.61 -12.73
C GLY A 160 30.27 -7.44 -13.96
N GLY A 161 31.50 -7.97 -13.97
CA GLY A 161 31.97 -8.84 -15.05
C GLY A 161 31.18 -10.16 -15.21
N LYS A 162 30.70 -10.74 -14.11
CA LYS A 162 29.89 -11.98 -14.12
C LYS A 162 28.48 -11.74 -14.67
N MET A 163 27.90 -10.58 -14.37
CA MET A 163 26.52 -10.27 -14.74
C MET A 163 26.41 -9.43 -16.03
N GLU A 164 27.53 -9.21 -16.73
CA GLU A 164 27.62 -8.37 -17.94
C GLU A 164 27.14 -6.92 -17.73
N ILE A 165 27.21 -6.42 -16.49
CA ILE A 165 26.81 -5.06 -16.11
C ILE A 165 28.02 -4.25 -15.63
N ARG A 166 28.00 -2.94 -15.88
CA ARG A 166 29.01 -2.01 -15.38
C ARG A 166 28.63 -1.58 -13.96
N THR A 167 29.53 -1.77 -13.00
CA THR A 167 29.34 -1.36 -11.60
C THR A 167 30.43 -0.41 -11.16
N GLU A 168 30.07 0.76 -10.65
CA GLU A 168 31.01 1.78 -10.17
C GLU A 168 30.68 2.19 -8.74
N LEU A 169 31.70 2.24 -7.89
CA LEU A 169 31.57 2.65 -6.50
C LEU A 169 31.90 4.15 -6.38
N HIS A 170 30.92 4.96 -5.99
CA HIS A 170 31.10 6.38 -5.73
C HIS A 170 31.23 6.65 -4.23
N ARG A 171 32.32 7.35 -3.87
CA ARG A 171 32.63 7.79 -2.50
C ARG A 171 32.64 9.32 -2.48
N PRO A 172 31.60 9.98 -1.97
CA PRO A 172 31.59 11.43 -1.86
C PRO A 172 32.55 11.92 -0.77
N GLU A 173 33.17 13.08 -0.97
CA GLU A 173 34.20 13.64 -0.06
C GLU A 173 33.59 14.36 1.16
N GLU A 174 32.36 14.88 1.11
CA GLU A 174 31.66 15.48 2.25
C GLU A 174 30.14 15.21 2.24
N GLY A 175 29.60 14.78 3.39
CA GLY A 175 28.17 14.82 3.73
C GLY A 175 27.23 13.76 3.13
N SER A 176 27.53 13.17 1.97
CA SER A 176 26.63 12.21 1.30
C SER A 176 26.99 10.74 1.56
N ALA A 177 26.02 9.84 1.43
CA ALA A 177 26.25 8.40 1.62
C ALA A 177 26.96 7.80 0.40
N PRO A 178 27.97 6.93 0.59
CA PRO A 178 28.59 6.21 -0.52
C PRO A 178 27.55 5.33 -1.21
N HIS A 179 27.61 5.23 -2.53
CA HIS A 179 26.63 4.51 -3.32
C HIS A 179 27.30 3.79 -4.50
N VAL A 180 26.66 2.71 -4.96
CA VAL A 180 27.07 1.95 -6.14
C VAL A 180 26.15 2.31 -7.30
N VAL A 181 26.74 2.62 -8.44
CA VAL A 181 26.02 2.83 -9.69
C VAL A 181 26.14 1.56 -10.52
N VAL A 182 25.00 1.04 -10.98
CA VAL A 182 24.91 -0.14 -11.82
C VAL A 182 24.29 0.26 -13.15
N CYS A 183 24.99 0.01 -14.24
CA CYS A 183 24.56 0.33 -15.60
C CYS A 183 24.62 -0.94 -16.46
N GLY A 184 23.55 -1.26 -17.17
CA GLY A 184 23.48 -2.43 -18.06
C GLY A 184 22.14 -2.55 -18.75
N ALA A 185 21.87 -3.63 -19.47
CA ALA A 185 20.54 -3.83 -20.06
C ALA A 185 19.48 -4.02 -18.94
N PRO A 186 18.22 -3.58 -19.13
CA PRO A 186 17.19 -3.63 -18.09
C PRO A 186 16.96 -5.03 -17.49
N GLU A 187 17.06 -6.08 -18.30
CA GLU A 187 16.88 -7.46 -17.84
C GLU A 187 18.08 -7.97 -17.03
N GLU A 188 19.30 -7.58 -17.41
CA GLU A 188 20.54 -7.92 -16.72
C GLU A 188 20.60 -7.23 -15.36
N VAL A 189 20.26 -5.93 -15.30
CA VAL A 189 20.17 -5.16 -14.06
C VAL A 189 19.10 -5.74 -13.12
N ARG A 190 17.95 -6.17 -13.66
CA ARG A 190 16.89 -6.83 -12.88
C ARG A 190 17.34 -8.17 -12.31
N ARG A 191 18.04 -8.99 -13.10
CA ARG A 191 18.62 -10.27 -12.66
C ARG A 191 19.73 -10.07 -11.63
N ALA A 192 20.51 -9.00 -11.78
CA ALA A 192 21.63 -8.66 -10.92
C ALA A 192 21.22 -8.09 -9.55
N ARG A 193 20.03 -7.50 -9.42
CA ARG A 193 19.55 -6.87 -8.16
C ARG A 193 19.56 -7.84 -6.97
N GLY A 194 19.17 -9.10 -7.18
CA GLY A 194 19.17 -10.11 -6.11
C GLY A 194 20.57 -10.52 -5.65
N GLU A 195 21.49 -10.73 -6.59
CA GLU A 195 22.89 -11.07 -6.27
C GLU A 195 23.66 -9.87 -5.70
N LEU A 196 23.36 -8.65 -6.16
CA LEU A 196 23.92 -7.42 -5.60
C LEU A 196 23.48 -7.24 -4.15
N GLY A 197 22.20 -7.48 -3.83
CA GLY A 197 21.71 -7.43 -2.45
C GLY A 197 22.44 -8.42 -1.52
N ALA A 198 22.72 -9.63 -2.00
CA ALA A 198 23.49 -10.62 -1.24
C ALA A 198 24.96 -10.21 -1.05
N LEU A 199 25.59 -9.61 -2.08
CA LEU A 199 26.95 -9.07 -2.00
C LEU A 199 27.03 -7.94 -0.98
N LEU A 200 26.07 -7.02 -1.00
CA LEU A 200 26.00 -5.91 -0.05
C LEU A 200 25.84 -6.42 1.39
N GLN A 201 24.91 -7.36 1.62
CA GLN A 201 24.71 -7.97 2.94
C GLN A 201 25.95 -8.71 3.46
N HIS A 202 26.74 -9.37 2.58
CA HIS A 202 27.98 -10.05 2.98
C HIS A 202 29.00 -9.11 3.63
N TYR A 203 29.08 -7.87 3.13
CA TYR A 203 29.97 -6.83 3.65
C TYR A 203 29.34 -5.97 4.75
N GLY A 204 28.11 -6.29 5.19
CA GLY A 204 27.35 -5.44 6.11
C GLY A 204 27.00 -4.08 5.51
N LEU A 205 26.98 -3.99 4.18
CA LEU A 205 26.66 -2.81 3.39
C LEU A 205 25.24 -2.90 2.82
N GLY A 206 24.74 -1.75 2.39
CA GLY A 206 23.37 -1.59 1.93
C GLY A 206 22.54 -0.99 3.05
N ALA A 207 21.71 -0.02 2.68
CA ALA A 207 20.68 0.45 3.59
C ALA A 207 19.81 -0.76 3.98
N PRO A 208 19.69 -1.14 5.28
CA PRO A 208 18.38 -1.56 5.72
C PRO A 208 17.45 -0.44 5.30
N GLU A 209 16.32 -0.75 4.69
CA GLU A 209 15.30 0.24 4.38
C GLU A 209 14.89 0.87 5.73
N ARG A 210 15.54 1.99 6.03
CA ARG A 210 15.45 2.76 7.27
C ARG A 210 14.66 3.98 6.89
N VAL A 211 13.36 3.82 7.00
CA VAL A 211 12.44 4.96 7.00
C VAL A 211 12.45 5.48 8.44
N GLU A 212 12.91 6.71 8.65
CA GLU A 212 12.68 7.43 9.90
C GLU A 212 11.37 8.20 9.77
N VAL A 213 10.40 7.86 10.62
CA VAL A 213 9.21 8.66 10.89
C VAL A 213 9.15 8.84 12.41
N ASP A 214 9.03 10.09 12.85
CA ASP A 214 8.82 10.48 14.25
C ASP A 214 9.81 9.94 15.30
N GLY A 215 11.11 9.96 14.97
CA GLY A 215 12.17 9.66 15.95
C GLY A 215 12.29 8.18 16.35
N LEU A 216 11.63 7.28 15.62
CA LEU A 216 11.75 5.83 15.79
C LEU A 216 12.48 5.20 14.60
N THR A 217 13.63 4.59 14.90
CA THR A 217 14.48 3.95 13.89
C THR A 217 13.98 2.53 13.60
N MET A 218 13.30 2.31 12.46
CA MET A 218 12.90 0.97 12.00
C MET A 218 13.97 0.35 11.10
N THR A 219 14.24 -0.94 11.29
CA THR A 219 15.20 -1.72 10.47
C THR A 219 14.42 -2.81 9.74
N SER A 220 14.42 -2.81 8.40
CA SER A 220 13.75 -3.88 7.65
C SER A 220 14.43 -5.23 7.93
N LEU A 221 13.61 -6.21 8.35
CA LEU A 221 14.04 -7.59 8.50
C LEU A 221 14.02 -8.27 7.12
N PRO A 222 14.94 -9.21 6.85
CA PRO A 222 15.04 -9.86 5.54
C PRO A 222 13.75 -10.62 5.19
N ALA A 223 13.45 -10.65 3.89
CA ALA A 223 12.33 -11.39 3.31
C ALA A 223 12.30 -12.83 3.86
N ARG A 224 11.20 -13.18 4.55
CA ARG A 224 11.03 -14.51 5.12
C ARG A 224 11.00 -15.53 3.99
N HIS A 225 11.98 -16.44 3.98
CA HIS A 225 12.04 -17.55 3.06
C HIS A 225 10.72 -18.34 3.04
N ARG A 226 10.18 -18.47 1.83
CA ARG A 226 9.13 -19.39 1.38
C ARG A 226 9.07 -20.66 2.24
N ARG A 227 8.10 -20.74 3.15
CA ARG A 227 7.64 -22.03 3.67
C ARG A 227 6.54 -22.54 2.76
N VAL A 228 6.95 -23.28 1.72
CA VAL A 228 6.06 -24.30 1.15
C VAL A 228 5.78 -25.29 2.28
N ARG A 229 4.62 -25.19 2.93
CA ARG A 229 4.11 -26.32 3.70
C ARG A 229 3.55 -27.31 2.68
N GLN A 230 4.31 -28.38 2.44
CA GLN A 230 3.76 -29.57 1.78
C GLN A 230 2.68 -30.14 2.68
N HIS A 231 1.43 -30.15 2.21
CA HIS A 231 0.39 -31.00 2.77
C HIS A 231 0.75 -32.47 2.49
N PRO A 232 0.62 -33.39 3.46
CA PRO A 232 0.69 -34.80 3.17
C PRO A 232 -0.62 -35.24 2.51
N CYS A 233 -0.55 -35.63 1.23
CA CYS A 233 -1.62 -36.32 0.54
C CYS A 233 -1.94 -37.65 1.22
N ALA A 234 -3.23 -37.96 1.31
CA ALA A 234 -3.76 -39.20 1.84
C ALA A 234 -3.22 -40.42 1.08
N GLY A 235 -2.76 -41.42 1.83
CA GLY A 235 -2.46 -42.77 1.36
C GLY A 235 -2.94 -43.77 2.42
N GLY A 236 -3.88 -44.64 2.04
CA GLY A 236 -4.58 -45.53 2.96
C GLY A 236 -3.74 -46.71 3.48
N SER A 237 -4.21 -47.29 4.58
CA SER A 237 -4.22 -48.74 4.82
C SER A 237 -5.09 -49.07 6.04
N ASP A 238 -5.77 -50.21 5.93
CA ASP A 238 -6.56 -50.93 6.93
C ASP A 238 -5.96 -50.95 8.35
N ASP A 239 -6.82 -50.85 9.37
CA ASP A 239 -7.04 -51.96 10.32
C ASP A 239 -8.24 -51.68 11.26
N GLY A 240 -8.98 -52.74 11.59
CA GLY A 240 -10.31 -52.74 12.21
C GLY A 240 -10.42 -52.40 13.72
N PRO A 241 -11.64 -52.54 14.30
CA PRO A 241 -12.09 -51.79 15.49
C PRO A 241 -11.99 -52.56 16.82
N PRO A 242 -12.23 -51.88 17.95
CA PRO A 242 -13.10 -52.43 19.00
C PRO A 242 -14.16 -51.40 19.44
N ALA A 243 -15.45 -51.71 19.36
CA ALA A 243 -16.27 -52.45 20.34
C ALA A 243 -16.76 -51.59 21.52
N ALA A 244 -18.08 -51.35 21.44
CA ALA A 244 -19.07 -50.86 22.39
C ALA A 244 -18.72 -50.77 23.89
N ASP A 245 -19.23 -49.72 24.53
CA ASP A 245 -20.09 -49.97 25.68
C ASP A 245 -21.29 -49.03 25.75
N SER A 246 -22.34 -49.59 26.31
CA SER A 246 -23.73 -49.17 26.23
C SER A 246 -24.06 -48.19 27.36
N LEU A 247 -25.07 -47.32 27.17
CA LEU A 247 -26.21 -47.14 28.08
C LEU A 247 -27.14 -46.05 27.56
N ALA A 248 -28.37 -46.46 27.24
CA ALA A 248 -29.47 -45.62 26.81
C ALA A 248 -30.41 -45.29 27.97
N GLY A 249 -30.87 -44.03 27.99
CA GLY A 249 -32.24 -43.63 28.34
C GLY A 249 -32.40 -42.70 29.55
N PRO A 250 -33.53 -41.95 29.68
CA PRO A 250 -34.62 -41.72 28.73
C PRO A 250 -34.96 -40.24 28.47
N LEU A 251 -35.74 -40.05 27.40
CA LEU A 251 -36.39 -38.81 26.95
C LEU A 251 -37.42 -38.29 27.96
N THR A 252 -37.40 -36.99 28.25
CA THR A 252 -38.57 -36.24 28.75
C THR A 252 -38.54 -34.79 28.27
N GLY A 253 -39.65 -34.34 27.66
CA GLY A 253 -40.07 -32.94 27.69
C GLY A 253 -39.62 -32.08 26.50
N ALA A 254 -40.57 -31.79 25.62
CA ALA A 254 -40.52 -30.67 24.70
C ALA A 254 -40.60 -29.33 25.46
N ASP A 255 -40.30 -28.25 24.73
CA ASP A 255 -40.20 -26.84 25.14
C ASP A 255 -38.89 -26.45 25.80
N GLU A 256 -37.90 -26.16 24.96
CA GLU A 256 -37.10 -24.92 25.01
C GLU A 256 -36.23 -24.87 23.72
N LEU A 257 -36.88 -24.43 22.64
CA LEU A 257 -36.23 -23.93 21.43
C LEU A 257 -35.61 -22.57 21.76
N GLU A 258 -34.45 -22.28 21.16
CA GLU A 258 -33.74 -20.99 21.14
C GLU A 258 -32.79 -20.68 22.32
N GLN A 259 -31.75 -21.49 22.52
CA GLN A 259 -30.45 -21.05 23.06
C GLN A 259 -29.46 -22.24 23.15
N SER A 260 -28.95 -22.71 22.00
CA SER A 260 -27.76 -23.59 21.97
C SER A 260 -27.28 -23.82 20.54
N ARG A 261 -26.56 -22.86 19.98
CA ARG A 261 -25.48 -23.13 19.01
C ARG A 261 -24.24 -22.36 19.42
N ASP A 262 -23.90 -22.49 20.70
CA ASP A 262 -22.61 -22.07 21.21
C ASP A 262 -21.52 -22.95 20.58
N VAL A 263 -20.79 -22.33 19.67
CA VAL A 263 -19.33 -22.39 19.51
C VAL A 263 -18.71 -23.73 19.88
N ALA A 264 -18.88 -24.71 18.99
CA ALA A 264 -18.08 -25.92 19.03
C ALA A 264 -16.61 -25.56 18.69
N MET A 265 -15.75 -25.74 19.70
CA MET A 265 -14.31 -25.65 19.68
C MET A 265 -13.67 -26.34 18.46
N HIS A 266 -12.73 -25.62 17.83
CA HIS A 266 -11.58 -26.12 17.04
C HIS A 266 -11.87 -27.21 16.00
N GLU A 267 -12.65 -26.88 14.97
CA GLU A 267 -12.31 -27.37 13.63
C GLU A 267 -11.32 -26.38 13.02
N THR A 268 -10.13 -26.86 12.64
CA THR A 268 -9.02 -26.14 11.99
C THR A 268 -9.48 -24.95 11.15
N ASP A 269 -8.91 -23.75 11.36
CA ASP A 269 -9.04 -22.61 10.43
C ASP A 269 -8.44 -23.05 9.08
N VAL A 270 -9.28 -23.61 8.21
CA VAL A 270 -8.85 -24.04 6.88
C VAL A 270 -8.74 -22.79 6.03
N ARG A 271 -7.53 -22.26 5.91
CA ARG A 271 -7.21 -21.13 5.04
C ARG A 271 -7.07 -21.65 3.60
N GLN A 272 -8.04 -21.31 2.77
CA GLN A 272 -8.15 -21.77 1.37
C GLN A 272 -7.91 -20.61 0.41
N TYR A 273 -6.75 -19.98 0.54
CA TYR A 273 -6.37 -18.85 -0.30
C TYR A 273 -4.86 -18.81 -0.56
N GLU A 274 -4.49 -18.11 -1.62
CA GLU A 274 -3.11 -17.79 -2.00
C GLU A 274 -3.05 -16.37 -2.58
N TYR A 275 -1.85 -15.80 -2.57
CA TYR A 275 -1.58 -14.48 -3.16
C TYR A 275 -0.82 -14.68 -4.46
N LEU A 276 -1.23 -13.97 -5.50
CA LEU A 276 -0.55 -13.95 -6.78
C LEU A 276 0.01 -12.55 -7.03
N ASP A 277 1.27 -12.49 -7.46
CA ASP A 277 1.95 -11.22 -7.70
C ASP A 277 1.39 -10.54 -8.97
N HIS A 278 1.01 -9.27 -8.84
CA HIS A 278 0.73 -8.38 -9.97
C HIS A 278 1.81 -7.29 -10.02
N THR A 279 1.99 -6.63 -11.18
CA THR A 279 3.13 -5.73 -11.39
C THR A 279 3.17 -4.50 -10.48
N ALA A 280 2.04 -4.10 -9.90
CA ALA A 280 1.91 -2.97 -8.99
C ALA A 280 1.05 -3.26 -7.73
N ASP A 281 0.32 -4.38 -7.74
CA ASP A 281 -0.78 -4.69 -6.81
C ASP A 281 -0.67 -6.15 -6.36
N VAL A 282 -1.66 -6.66 -5.61
CA VAL A 282 -1.75 -8.09 -5.30
C VAL A 282 -3.09 -8.68 -5.74
N ILE A 283 -3.05 -9.89 -6.29
CA ILE A 283 -4.25 -10.66 -6.59
C ILE A 283 -4.50 -11.62 -5.44
N LEU A 284 -5.66 -11.47 -4.80
CA LEU A 284 -6.21 -12.39 -3.82
C LEU A 284 -6.89 -13.53 -4.56
N HIS A 285 -6.40 -14.76 -4.39
CA HIS A 285 -7.02 -15.95 -4.94
C HIS A 285 -7.54 -16.84 -3.81
N SER A 286 -8.85 -17.08 -3.74
CA SER A 286 -9.47 -17.98 -2.77
C SER A 286 -10.24 -19.10 -3.45
N TRP A 287 -10.48 -20.20 -2.73
CA TRP A 287 -11.32 -21.30 -3.18
C TRP A 287 -12.19 -21.85 -2.05
N GLY A 288 -13.26 -22.56 -2.43
CA GLY A 288 -14.21 -23.16 -1.49
C GLY A 288 -15.05 -24.27 -2.11
N ARG A 289 -15.77 -25.01 -1.27
CA ARG A 289 -16.72 -26.07 -1.70
C ARG A 289 -18.03 -25.48 -2.18
N THR A 290 -18.36 -24.27 -1.72
CA THR A 290 -19.52 -23.48 -2.13
C THR A 290 -19.08 -22.06 -2.51
N LEU A 291 -19.91 -21.35 -3.26
CA LEU A 291 -19.68 -19.94 -3.59
C LEU A 291 -19.55 -19.08 -2.32
N ALA A 292 -20.40 -19.36 -1.32
CA ALA A 292 -20.32 -18.70 -0.02
C ALA A 292 -18.96 -18.94 0.66
N GLU A 293 -18.46 -20.18 0.69
CA GLU A 293 -17.15 -20.48 1.27
C GLU A 293 -16.03 -19.75 0.53
N SER A 294 -16.06 -19.67 -0.82
CA SER A 294 -15.05 -18.90 -1.55
C SER A 294 -15.08 -17.39 -1.23
N PHE A 295 -16.27 -16.82 -1.00
CA PHE A 295 -16.43 -15.42 -0.62
C PHE A 295 -15.96 -15.17 0.82
N GLU A 296 -16.28 -16.07 1.76
CA GLU A 296 -15.73 -16.02 3.12
C GLU A 296 -14.20 -16.05 3.10
N GLN A 297 -13.62 -16.96 2.31
CA GLN A 297 -12.18 -17.15 2.22
C GLN A 297 -11.47 -15.98 1.54
N VAL A 298 -12.07 -15.29 0.56
CA VAL A 298 -11.44 -14.09 -0.01
C VAL A 298 -11.42 -12.93 0.99
N CYS A 299 -12.47 -12.79 1.80
CA CYS A 299 -12.50 -11.76 2.83
C CYS A 299 -11.49 -12.06 3.95
N VAL A 300 -11.30 -13.34 4.32
CA VAL A 300 -10.23 -13.76 5.24
C VAL A 300 -8.84 -13.52 4.62
N CYS A 301 -8.67 -13.83 3.33
CA CYS A 301 -7.43 -13.57 2.58
C CYS A 301 -7.05 -12.08 2.61
N PHE A 302 -8.05 -11.20 2.43
CA PHE A 302 -7.94 -9.75 2.50
C PHE A 302 -7.41 -9.29 3.87
N PHE A 303 -8.06 -9.67 4.98
CA PHE A 303 -7.58 -9.28 6.32
C PHE A 303 -6.23 -9.93 6.69
N SER A 304 -5.97 -11.14 6.20
CA SER A 304 -4.68 -11.81 6.40
C SER A 304 -3.52 -11.13 5.68
N TYR A 305 -3.79 -10.30 4.69
CA TYR A 305 -2.76 -9.50 4.01
C TYR A 305 -2.40 -8.26 4.84
N MET A 306 -3.39 -7.67 5.51
CA MET A 306 -3.22 -6.51 6.39
C MET A 306 -2.53 -6.87 7.71
N SER A 307 -2.81 -8.03 8.29
CA SER A 307 -2.20 -8.45 9.56
C SER A 307 -2.25 -9.97 9.77
N ASP A 308 -1.51 -10.46 10.77
CA ASP A 308 -1.53 -11.86 11.15
C ASP A 308 -2.78 -12.20 11.97
N LEU A 309 -3.76 -12.84 11.31
CA LEU A 309 -5.03 -13.23 11.92
C LEU A 309 -4.90 -14.23 13.08
N ASP A 310 -3.77 -14.92 13.22
CA ASP A 310 -3.57 -15.83 14.35
C ASP A 310 -3.48 -15.07 15.69
N THR A 311 -3.08 -13.79 15.64
CA THR A 311 -2.99 -12.90 16.81
C THR A 311 -4.31 -12.23 17.18
N VAL A 312 -5.31 -12.32 16.30
CA VAL A 312 -6.62 -11.68 16.45
C VAL A 312 -7.56 -12.62 17.24
N ASP A 313 -8.20 -12.10 18.27
CA ASP A 313 -9.24 -12.75 19.06
C ASP A 313 -10.62 -12.45 18.48
N MET A 314 -11.59 -13.35 18.69
CA MET A 314 -12.98 -13.21 18.21
C MET A 314 -13.87 -12.62 19.31
N THR A 315 -13.56 -11.40 19.76
CA THR A 315 -14.30 -10.73 20.85
C THR A 315 -15.48 -9.91 20.35
N ASP A 316 -15.29 -9.23 19.22
CA ASP A 316 -16.26 -8.36 18.57
C ASP A 316 -16.78 -9.01 17.29
N SER A 317 -17.92 -8.51 16.80
CA SER A 317 -18.46 -8.93 15.52
C SER A 317 -19.09 -7.77 14.77
N VAL A 318 -18.84 -7.70 13.46
CA VAL A 318 -19.50 -6.77 12.54
C VAL A 318 -20.41 -7.54 11.61
N GLU A 319 -21.59 -6.98 11.33
CA GLU A 319 -22.49 -7.51 10.32
C GLU A 319 -22.52 -6.52 9.15
N VAL A 320 -22.28 -7.03 7.94
CA VAL A 320 -22.28 -6.26 6.71
C VAL A 320 -23.33 -6.81 5.75
N GLU A 321 -24.03 -5.93 5.07
CA GLU A 321 -25.00 -6.25 4.04
C GLU A 321 -24.59 -5.55 2.75
N ALA A 322 -24.46 -6.32 1.66
CA ALA A 322 -24.13 -5.79 0.34
C ALA A 322 -25.11 -6.29 -0.71
N SER A 323 -25.29 -5.50 -1.76
CA SER A 323 -26.10 -5.85 -2.92
C SER A 323 -25.40 -5.42 -4.20
N GLY A 324 -25.48 -6.24 -5.25
CA GLY A 324 -24.84 -5.97 -6.54
C GLY A 324 -25.76 -6.26 -7.73
N ARG A 325 -25.34 -5.84 -8.92
CA ARG A 325 -26.06 -6.13 -10.18
C ARG A 325 -25.61 -7.43 -10.84
N ASP A 326 -24.39 -7.84 -10.54
CA ASP A 326 -23.75 -9.07 -11.00
C ASP A 326 -23.02 -9.76 -9.84
N PRO A 327 -22.67 -11.06 -9.93
CA PRO A 327 -21.93 -11.74 -8.87
C PRO A 327 -20.56 -11.10 -8.54
N THR A 328 -19.88 -10.53 -9.53
CA THR A 328 -18.63 -9.78 -9.34
C THR A 328 -18.87 -8.43 -8.65
N ASP A 329 -19.92 -7.72 -9.05
CA ASP A 329 -20.38 -6.47 -8.42
C ASP A 329 -20.75 -6.69 -6.95
N LEU A 330 -21.41 -7.81 -6.65
CA LEU A 330 -21.75 -8.24 -5.29
C LEU A 330 -20.50 -8.50 -4.44
N LEU A 331 -19.51 -9.19 -5.00
CA LEU A 331 -18.25 -9.49 -4.31
C LEU A 331 -17.46 -8.22 -4.00
N PHE A 332 -17.39 -7.30 -4.96
CA PHE A 332 -16.76 -6.00 -4.78
C PHE A 332 -17.40 -5.23 -3.63
N HIS A 333 -18.72 -5.05 -3.66
CA HIS A 333 -19.42 -4.32 -2.60
C HIS A 333 -19.27 -4.99 -1.24
N LEU A 334 -19.27 -6.33 -1.18
CA LEU A 334 -19.00 -7.06 0.06
C LEU A 334 -17.63 -6.73 0.65
N LEU A 335 -16.57 -6.76 -0.19
CA LEU A 335 -15.22 -6.43 0.25
C LEU A 335 -15.08 -4.95 0.62
N ASP A 336 -15.75 -4.07 -0.11
CA ASP A 336 -15.73 -2.62 0.11
C ASP A 336 -16.36 -2.25 1.47
N GLU A 337 -17.46 -2.90 1.85
CA GLU A 337 -18.05 -2.74 3.19
C GLU A 337 -17.12 -3.22 4.32
N PHE A 338 -16.36 -4.31 4.09
CA PHE A 338 -15.35 -4.75 5.05
C PHE A 338 -14.14 -3.82 5.12
N LEU A 339 -13.70 -3.26 3.98
CA LEU A 339 -12.66 -2.24 3.93
C LEU A 339 -13.11 -0.96 4.66
N PHE A 340 -14.35 -0.54 4.46
CA PHE A 340 -14.95 0.59 5.16
C PHE A 340 -15.05 0.35 6.67
N SER A 341 -15.46 -0.85 7.09
CA SER A 341 -15.51 -1.25 8.51
C SER A 341 -14.12 -1.19 9.15
N PHE A 342 -13.08 -1.59 8.42
CA PHE A 342 -11.69 -1.45 8.86
C PHE A 342 -11.26 0.02 8.91
N GLY A 343 -11.57 0.84 7.89
CA GLY A 343 -11.18 2.24 7.85
C GLY A 343 -11.85 3.12 8.92
N THR A 344 -13.06 2.76 9.36
CA THR A 344 -13.84 3.53 10.35
C THR A 344 -13.65 3.02 11.78
N GLU A 345 -13.78 1.72 12.00
CA GLU A 345 -13.77 1.10 13.33
C GLU A 345 -12.43 0.44 13.67
N PHE A 346 -11.53 0.32 12.69
CA PHE A 346 -10.28 -0.45 12.79
C PHE A 346 -10.54 -1.91 13.18
N LEU A 347 -11.66 -2.49 12.77
CA LEU A 347 -11.99 -3.87 13.11
C LEU A 347 -11.29 -4.86 12.16
N LEU A 348 -10.40 -5.70 12.70
CA LEU A 348 -9.82 -6.82 11.95
C LEU A 348 -10.66 -8.07 12.16
N CYS A 349 -11.17 -8.64 11.07
CA CYS A 349 -11.92 -9.89 11.13
C CYS A 349 -10.99 -11.09 10.93
N ARG A 350 -10.93 -11.97 11.93
CA ARG A 350 -10.23 -13.27 11.83
C ARG A 350 -11.04 -14.29 11.03
N ARG A 351 -12.36 -14.29 11.24
CA ARG A 351 -13.28 -15.25 10.63
C ARG A 351 -14.46 -14.50 10.06
N ILE A 352 -14.89 -14.91 8.88
CA ILE A 352 -16.05 -14.34 8.21
C ILE A 352 -17.01 -15.47 7.89
N GLN A 353 -18.29 -15.22 8.13
CA GLN A 353 -19.37 -16.15 7.89
C GLN A 353 -20.46 -15.47 7.08
N ILE A 354 -20.81 -16.05 5.94
CA ILE A 354 -21.95 -15.61 5.14
C ILE A 354 -23.20 -16.25 5.74
N LEU A 355 -24.10 -15.39 6.22
CA LEU A 355 -25.36 -15.79 6.84
C LEU A 355 -26.41 -16.09 5.76
N GLU A 356 -26.50 -15.21 4.77
CA GLU A 356 -27.44 -15.33 3.65
C GLU A 356 -26.75 -14.89 2.37
N LEU A 357 -26.88 -15.72 1.32
CA LEU A 357 -26.47 -15.41 -0.04
C LEU A 357 -27.66 -15.66 -0.95
N ASP A 358 -28.25 -14.56 -1.44
CA ASP A 358 -29.33 -14.61 -2.41
C ASP A 358 -28.76 -14.37 -3.81
N GLU A 359 -28.60 -15.46 -4.57
CA GLU A 359 -28.10 -15.42 -5.95
C GLU A 359 -29.11 -14.80 -6.94
N VAL A 360 -30.40 -14.72 -6.59
CA VAL A 360 -31.46 -14.20 -7.48
C VAL A 360 -31.56 -12.69 -7.36
N ASN A 361 -31.59 -12.18 -6.12
CA ASN A 361 -31.62 -10.74 -5.86
C ASN A 361 -30.22 -10.13 -5.74
N LEU A 362 -29.17 -10.95 -5.83
CA LEU A 362 -27.76 -10.58 -5.69
C LEU A 362 -27.52 -9.75 -4.42
N ARG A 363 -27.91 -10.33 -3.29
CA ARG A 363 -27.71 -9.77 -1.96
C ARG A 363 -26.93 -10.74 -1.09
N VAL A 364 -26.04 -10.21 -0.28
CA VAL A 364 -25.24 -10.99 0.66
C VAL A 364 -25.30 -10.33 2.03
N ARG A 365 -25.46 -11.14 3.06
CA ARG A 365 -25.30 -10.73 4.45
C ARG A 365 -24.20 -11.57 5.07
N ALA A 366 -23.16 -10.92 5.54
CA ALA A 366 -22.00 -11.56 6.15
C ALA A 366 -21.75 -11.02 7.56
N LYS A 367 -21.17 -11.87 8.40
CA LYS A 367 -20.76 -11.55 9.76
C LYS A 367 -19.27 -11.82 9.92
N GLY A 368 -18.51 -10.77 10.21
CA GLY A 368 -17.10 -10.85 10.57
C GLY A 368 -16.96 -10.96 12.08
N PHE A 369 -16.08 -11.84 12.55
CA PHE A 369 -15.70 -12.01 13.95
C PHE A 369 -14.24 -11.65 14.11
N GLY A 370 -13.92 -10.83 15.10
CA GLY A 370 -12.59 -10.29 15.27
C GLY A 370 -12.48 -9.34 16.44
N GLU A 371 -11.53 -8.40 16.36
CA GLU A 371 -11.34 -7.38 17.38
C GLU A 371 -10.77 -6.12 16.75
N ARG A 372 -10.78 -5.02 17.52
CA ARG A 372 -10.18 -3.77 17.09
C ARG A 372 -8.66 -3.90 16.97
N PHE A 373 -8.10 -3.38 15.88
CA PHE A 373 -6.69 -3.42 15.57
C PHE A 373 -5.85 -2.68 16.63
N ASP A 374 -5.00 -3.42 17.33
CA ASP A 374 -4.00 -2.88 18.25
C ASP A 374 -2.59 -3.11 17.71
N LEU A 375 -1.84 -2.03 17.49
CA LEU A 375 -0.45 -2.03 17.03
C LEU A 375 0.51 -2.80 17.95
N LYS A 376 0.16 -2.97 19.24
CA LYS A 376 1.00 -3.72 20.19
C LYS A 376 0.81 -5.22 20.09
N LYS A 377 -0.38 -5.65 19.69
CA LYS A 377 -0.78 -7.06 19.65
C LYS A 377 -0.61 -7.63 18.24
N HIS A 378 -1.04 -6.86 17.24
CA HIS A 378 -1.13 -7.29 15.86
C HIS A 378 0.07 -6.78 15.05
N PRO A 379 0.80 -7.67 14.36
CA PRO A 379 1.86 -7.24 13.46
C PRO A 379 1.27 -6.46 12.28
N GLN A 380 1.87 -5.33 11.94
CA GLN A 380 1.49 -4.58 10.74
C GLN A 380 1.96 -5.32 9.49
N GLY A 381 1.00 -5.68 8.63
CA GLY A 381 1.24 -6.15 7.28
C GLY A 381 1.19 -4.98 6.29
N THR A 382 0.61 -5.22 5.13
CA THR A 382 0.44 -4.20 4.09
C THR A 382 -1.01 -3.73 4.08
N GLU A 383 -1.21 -2.42 4.16
CA GLU A 383 -2.54 -1.83 4.05
C GLU A 383 -3.08 -2.01 2.62
N ILE A 384 -4.38 -2.25 2.51
CA ILE A 384 -5.07 -2.27 1.22
C ILE A 384 -5.86 -0.98 1.11
N LYS A 385 -5.58 -0.17 0.08
CA LYS A 385 -6.19 1.14 -0.13
C LYS A 385 -7.55 1.05 -0.81
N ALA A 386 -7.67 0.16 -1.78
CA ALA A 386 -8.88 0.01 -2.58
C ALA A 386 -9.00 -1.40 -3.15
N ILE A 387 -10.25 -1.83 -3.37
CA ILE A 387 -10.55 -3.02 -4.15
C ILE A 387 -10.77 -2.59 -5.60
N THR A 388 -10.32 -3.39 -6.56
CA THR A 388 -10.51 -3.09 -7.98
C THR A 388 -11.40 -4.14 -8.62
N MET A 389 -12.23 -3.71 -9.57
CA MET A 389 -12.98 -4.64 -10.44
C MET A 389 -12.08 -5.29 -11.49
N HIS A 390 -10.91 -4.68 -11.77
CA HIS A 390 -10.03 -5.09 -12.85
C HIS A 390 -9.47 -6.50 -12.63
N GLN A 391 -9.63 -7.36 -13.63
CA GLN A 391 -9.29 -8.79 -13.58
C GLN A 391 -10.02 -9.58 -12.50
N MET A 392 -11.17 -9.09 -12.01
CA MET A 392 -11.98 -9.85 -11.07
C MET A 392 -12.63 -11.05 -11.77
N LYS A 393 -12.49 -12.24 -11.16
CA LYS A 393 -13.02 -13.49 -11.72
C LYS A 393 -13.67 -14.34 -10.64
N ILE A 394 -14.83 -14.88 -10.95
CA ILE A 394 -15.51 -15.89 -10.13
C ILE A 394 -15.66 -17.15 -10.98
N LEU A 395 -14.97 -18.21 -10.59
CA LEU A 395 -15.07 -19.53 -11.23
C LEU A 395 -16.05 -20.37 -10.43
N THR A 396 -17.07 -20.87 -11.11
CA THR A 396 -17.94 -21.95 -10.64
C THR A 396 -17.50 -23.28 -11.30
N PRO A 397 -18.10 -24.42 -10.95
CA PRO A 397 -17.77 -25.69 -11.61
C PRO A 397 -17.96 -25.64 -13.13
N ASP A 398 -18.98 -24.91 -13.59
CA ASP A 398 -19.42 -24.92 -14.99
C ASP A 398 -19.11 -23.61 -15.75
N THR A 399 -19.01 -22.49 -15.03
CA THR A 399 -18.91 -21.15 -15.62
C THR A 399 -17.78 -20.33 -15.02
N MET A 400 -17.23 -19.43 -15.82
CA MET A 400 -16.34 -18.35 -15.40
C MET A 400 -17.06 -17.03 -15.60
N THR A 401 -17.24 -16.28 -14.52
CA THR A 401 -17.84 -14.94 -14.53
C THR A 401 -16.72 -13.91 -14.43
N THR A 402 -16.69 -12.97 -15.36
CA THR A 402 -15.73 -11.86 -15.43
C THR A 402 -16.47 -10.55 -15.74
N GLU A 403 -15.76 -9.43 -15.71
CA GLU A 403 -16.26 -8.10 -16.12
C GLU A 403 -16.86 -8.08 -17.53
N GLU A 404 -16.32 -8.89 -18.45
CA GLU A 404 -16.76 -8.96 -19.85
C GLU A 404 -17.97 -9.89 -20.05
N GLY A 405 -18.40 -10.59 -18.99
CA GLY A 405 -19.55 -11.50 -18.98
C GLY A 405 -19.24 -12.89 -18.46
N THR A 406 -20.24 -13.77 -18.53
CA THR A 406 -20.17 -15.18 -18.13
C THR A 406 -19.83 -16.06 -19.33
N VAL A 407 -18.73 -16.81 -19.25
CA VAL A 407 -18.32 -17.79 -20.26
C VAL A 407 -18.29 -19.20 -19.66
N SER A 408 -18.47 -20.24 -20.48
CA SER A 408 -18.29 -21.62 -20.02
C SER A 408 -16.81 -21.85 -19.68
N ARG A 409 -16.54 -22.51 -18.56
CA ARG A 409 -15.18 -22.80 -18.11
C ARG A 409 -14.46 -23.64 -19.18
N SER A 410 -13.32 -23.18 -19.69
CA SER A 410 -12.51 -23.92 -20.67
C SER A 410 -11.72 -25.03 -19.99
N ASP A 411 -11.51 -26.16 -20.69
CA ASP A 411 -10.75 -27.34 -20.22
C ASP A 411 -9.32 -27.03 -19.73
N GLU A 412 -8.80 -25.83 -20.01
CA GLU A 412 -7.45 -25.38 -19.63
C GLU A 412 -7.32 -24.90 -18.17
N THR A 413 -8.44 -24.65 -17.46
CA THR A 413 -8.41 -24.26 -16.03
C THR A 413 -8.81 -25.45 -15.15
N PRO A 414 -7.85 -26.25 -14.64
CA PRO A 414 -8.16 -27.44 -13.85
C PRO A 414 -8.93 -27.05 -12.59
N VAL A 415 -10.07 -27.70 -12.38
CA VAL A 415 -10.86 -27.58 -11.15
C VAL A 415 -10.06 -28.19 -10.00
N ARG A 416 -9.86 -27.46 -8.90
CA ARG A 416 -9.21 -28.02 -7.71
C ARG A 416 -10.05 -29.14 -7.11
N GLU A 417 -9.43 -30.30 -6.84
CA GLU A 417 -10.12 -31.47 -6.27
C GLU A 417 -10.76 -31.11 -4.92
N GLY A 418 -12.09 -31.16 -4.86
CA GLY A 418 -12.89 -30.90 -3.66
C GLY A 418 -13.33 -29.45 -3.44
N CYS A 419 -12.79 -28.47 -4.18
CA CYS A 419 -13.15 -27.04 -4.05
C CYS A 419 -13.37 -26.43 -5.44
N PRO A 420 -14.58 -26.56 -6.02
CA PRO A 420 -14.80 -26.18 -7.40
C PRO A 420 -15.09 -24.68 -7.60
N PHE A 421 -15.30 -23.93 -6.51
CA PHE A 421 -15.52 -22.49 -6.55
C PHE A 421 -14.21 -21.76 -6.26
N GLU A 422 -13.84 -20.81 -7.11
CA GLU A 422 -12.62 -20.01 -6.96
C GLU A 422 -12.94 -18.53 -7.22
N CYS A 423 -12.25 -17.63 -6.51
CA CYS A 423 -12.41 -16.19 -6.65
C CYS A 423 -11.05 -15.53 -6.79
N TYR A 424 -10.93 -14.60 -7.74
CA TYR A 424 -9.74 -13.81 -8.01
C TYR A 424 -10.12 -12.34 -7.90
N VAL A 425 -9.44 -11.60 -7.02
CA VAL A 425 -9.70 -10.19 -6.77
C VAL A 425 -8.38 -9.43 -6.74
N LEU A 426 -8.25 -8.38 -7.55
CA LEU A 426 -7.09 -7.50 -7.54
C LEU A 426 -7.32 -6.35 -6.54
N VAL A 427 -6.35 -6.13 -5.65
CA VAL A 427 -6.42 -5.08 -4.63
C VAL A 427 -5.19 -4.16 -4.68
N ASP A 428 -5.45 -2.87 -4.52
CA ASP A 428 -4.45 -1.78 -4.51
C ASP A 428 -3.86 -1.64 -3.10
N ILE A 429 -2.53 -1.64 -3.00
CA ILE A 429 -1.77 -1.69 -1.75
C ILE A 429 -0.91 -0.45 -1.54
#